data_AF-A0A7J0CXW2-F1
#
_entry.id   AF-A0A7J0CXW2-F1
#
_cell.length_a   1.000
_cell.length_b   1.000
_cell.length_c   1.000
_cell.angle_alpha   90.00
_cell.angle_beta   90.00
_cell.angle_gamma   90.00
#
_symmetry.space_group_name_H-M   'P 1'
#
loop_
_entity.id
_entity.type
_entity.pdbx_description
1 polymer ?
#
loop_
_entity_poly.entity_id
_entity_poly.type
_entity_poly.pdbx_seq_one_letter_code
_entity_poly.pdbx_strand_id
1 'polypeptide(L)' 'MWRDHMSIVIGDYNGDGLDDFGALYGYDDGSVKAWTWSAQTNRTFAKPVSSWGVTSGFSFARALVVERYDS' A
#
# COMPACT_ATOMS: atom_id res chain seq x y z
N MET A 1 1.39 -12.72 13.18
CA MET A 1 2.26 -12.93 11.99
C MET A 1 2.32 -11.61 11.21
N TRP A 2 3.39 -11.27 10.47
CA TRP A 2 3.58 -9.95 9.82
C TRP A 2 2.40 -9.40 8.97
N ARG A 3 1.43 -10.25 8.62
CA ARG A 3 0.21 -9.90 7.90
C ARG A 3 -0.88 -9.26 8.75
N ASP A 4 -0.87 -9.43 10.08
CA ASP A 4 -1.95 -8.92 10.93
C ASP A 4 -1.99 -7.38 10.96
N HIS A 5 -0.87 -6.74 10.64
CA HIS A 5 -0.73 -5.28 10.57
C HIS A 5 -0.50 -4.78 9.14
N MET A 6 -0.89 -5.56 8.14
CA MET A 6 -0.72 -5.20 6.73
C MET A 6 -1.97 -5.48 5.92
N SER A 7 -2.39 -4.52 5.12
CA SER A 7 -3.36 -4.73 4.06
C SER A 7 -2.72 -4.40 2.73
N ILE A 8 -2.95 -5.25 1.72
CA ILE A 8 -2.45 -5.08 0.36
C ILE A 8 -3.63 -4.69 -0.54
N VAL A 9 -3.37 -3.86 -1.53
CA VAL A 9 -4.32 -3.48 -2.60
C VAL A 9 -3.60 -3.41 -3.93
N ILE A 10 -4.32 -3.77 -4.99
CA ILE A 10 -3.82 -3.76 -6.36
C ILE A 10 -4.59 -2.71 -7.17
N GLY A 11 -3.88 -2.04 -8.08
CA GLY A 11 -4.50 -1.23 -9.12
C GLY A 11 -3.48 -0.36 -9.84
N ASP A 12 -3.86 0.14 -11.00
CA ASP A 12 -3.08 1.14 -11.75
C ASP A 12 -3.19 2.52 -11.08
N TYR A 13 -2.15 2.91 -10.32
CA TYR A 13 -2.13 4.18 -9.58
C TYR A 13 -1.45 5.31 -10.36
N ASN A 14 -0.70 5.00 -11.43
CA ASN A 14 0.07 5.97 -12.21
C ASN A 14 -0.49 6.20 -13.62
N GLY A 15 -1.48 5.41 -14.06
CA GLY A 15 -2.17 5.51 -15.34
C GLY A 15 -1.42 4.88 -16.52
N ASP A 16 -0.48 3.98 -16.29
CA ASP A 16 0.34 3.36 -17.34
C ASP A 16 -0.27 2.08 -17.95
N GLY A 17 -1.42 1.64 -17.42
CA GLY A 17 -2.13 0.44 -17.86
C GLY A 17 -1.59 -0.87 -17.28
N LEU A 18 -0.68 -0.81 -16.30
CA LEU A 18 -0.22 -1.95 -15.51
C LEU A 18 -0.71 -1.82 -14.05
N ASP A 19 -1.07 -2.94 -13.45
CA ASP A 19 -1.46 -2.95 -12.05
C ASP A 19 -0.24 -2.84 -11.12
N ASP A 20 -0.28 -1.86 -10.21
CA ASP A 20 0.71 -1.61 -9.18
C ASP A 20 0.37 -2.32 -7.86
N PHE A 21 1.37 -2.45 -6.97
CA PHE A 21 1.13 -2.86 -5.59
C PHE A 21 1.03 -1.66 -4.65
N GLY A 22 -0.01 -1.65 -3.83
CA GLY A 22 -0.14 -0.78 -2.66
C GLY A 22 -0.20 -1.61 -1.38
N ALA A 23 0.35 -1.08 -0.29
CA ALA A 23 0.21 -1.66 1.04
C ALA A 23 0.03 -0.58 2.11
N LEU A 24 -0.91 -0.79 3.03
CA LEU A 24 -0.98 -0.06 4.29
C LEU A 24 -0.38 -0.94 5.38
N TYR A 25 0.59 -0.41 6.13
CA TYR A 25 1.31 -1.15 7.18
C TYR A 25 1.31 -0.39 8.50
N GLY A 26 0.89 -1.03 9.57
CA GLY A 26 1.02 -0.57 10.95
C GLY A 26 2.29 -1.11 11.62
N TYR A 27 3.16 -0.22 12.07
CA TYR A 27 4.38 -0.59 12.78
C TYR A 27 4.13 -0.72 14.29
N ASP A 28 5.01 -1.47 14.97
CA ASP A 28 4.92 -1.69 16.42
C ASP A 28 5.15 -0.41 17.24
N ASP A 29 5.80 0.60 16.66
CA ASP A 29 5.97 1.93 17.25
C ASP A 29 4.71 2.80 17.16
N GLY A 30 3.63 2.27 16.60
CA GLY A 30 2.36 2.97 16.40
C GLY A 30 2.28 3.81 15.13
N SER A 31 3.37 3.94 14.36
CA SER A 31 3.33 4.61 13.07
C SER A 31 2.59 3.78 12.02
N VAL A 32 2.02 4.46 11.03
CA VAL A 32 1.36 3.83 9.89
C VAL A 32 1.91 4.42 8.61
N LYS A 33 2.22 3.58 7.62
CA LYS A 33 2.66 4.01 6.29
C LYS A 33 1.88 3.34 5.18
N ALA A 34 1.61 4.09 4.13
CA ALA A 34 1.26 3.56 2.83
C ALA A 34 2.53 3.43 1.99
N TRP A 35 2.67 2.30 1.32
CA TRP A 35 3.74 1.98 0.41
C TRP A 35 3.19 1.68 -0.97
N THR A 36 3.87 2.13 -2.01
CA THR A 36 3.51 1.86 -3.41
C THR A 36 4.72 1.33 -4.15
N TRP A 37 4.53 0.29 -4.96
CA TRP A 37 5.49 -0.23 -5.92
C TRP A 37 4.87 -0.18 -7.30
N SER A 38 5.38 0.70 -8.15
CA SER A 38 4.90 0.76 -9.54
C SER A 38 5.39 -0.43 -10.35
N ALA A 39 4.50 -1.01 -11.14
CA ALA A 39 4.85 -1.99 -12.14
C ALA A 39 5.72 -1.35 -13.23
N GLN A 40 6.53 -2.19 -13.88
CA GLN A 40 7.38 -1.78 -14.99
C GLN A 40 7.15 -2.71 -16.17
N THR A 41 7.31 -2.18 -17.38
CA THR A 41 7.08 -2.91 -18.65
C THR A 41 7.95 -4.17 -18.80
N ASN A 42 9.06 -4.27 -18.06
CA ASN A 42 9.93 -5.44 -18.01
C ASN A 42 9.47 -6.52 -17.01
N ARG A 43 8.22 -6.47 -16.52
CA ARG A 43 7.64 -7.42 -15.55
C ARG A 43 8.36 -7.41 -14.20
N THR A 44 8.82 -6.25 -13.77
CA THR A 44 9.40 -6.02 -12.43
C THR A 44 8.68 -4.87 -11.74
N PHE A 45 8.99 -4.65 -10.45
CA PHE A 45 8.48 -3.53 -9.68
C PHE A 45 9.59 -2.54 -9.37
N ALA A 46 9.25 -1.25 -9.40
CA ALA A 46 10.13 -0.20 -8.92
C ALA A 46 10.39 -0.37 -7.40
N LYS A 47 11.40 0.34 -6.89
CA LYS A 47 11.62 0.39 -5.44
C LYS A 47 10.39 0.99 -4.74
N PRO A 48 10.04 0.51 -3.53
CA PRO A 48 8.92 1.06 -2.79
C PRO A 48 9.10 2.53 -2.51
N VAL A 49 8.01 3.28 -2.62
CA VAL A 49 7.91 4.66 -2.15
C VAL A 49 6.93 4.71 -0.99
N SER A 50 7.29 5.43 0.08
CA SER A 50 6.38 5.76 1.18
C SER A 50 5.43 6.85 0.68
N SER A 51 4.34 6.45 0.04
CA SER A 51 3.39 7.38 -0.60
C SER A 51 2.65 8.24 0.42
N TRP A 52 2.49 7.75 1.65
CA TRP A 52 1.94 8.50 2.78
C TRP A 52 2.36 7.89 4.13
N GLY A 53 2.32 8.67 5.22
CA GLY A 53 2.46 8.10 6.56
C GLY A 53 2.28 9.10 7.69
N VAL A 54 2.00 8.58 8.88
CA VAL A 54 1.87 9.34 10.14
C VAL A 54 2.50 8.58 11.29
N THR A 55 2.95 9.31 12.31
CA THR A 55 3.50 8.74 13.55
C THR A 55 2.49 8.68 14.68
N SER A 56 1.37 9.41 14.59
CA SER A 56 0.27 9.39 15.56
C SER A 56 -1.04 9.89 14.92
N GLY A 57 -2.15 9.76 15.65
CA GLY A 57 -3.47 10.25 15.21
C GLY A 57 -4.27 9.31 14.29
N PHE A 58 -3.64 8.26 13.76
CA PHE A 58 -4.28 7.18 13.01
C PHE A 58 -3.75 5.82 13.46
N SER A 59 -4.58 4.77 13.38
CA SER A 59 -4.22 3.41 13.78
C SER A 59 -4.62 2.43 12.69
N PHE A 60 -3.72 1.50 12.35
CA PHE A 60 -3.98 0.44 11.40
C PHE A 60 -5.18 -0.45 11.82
N ALA A 61 -5.37 -0.68 13.12
CA ALA A 61 -6.48 -1.49 13.63
C ALA A 61 -7.87 -0.92 13.32
N ARG A 62 -7.95 0.35 12.86
CA ARG A 62 -9.19 1.02 12.44
C ARG A 62 -9.25 1.23 10.93
N ALA A 63 -8.31 0.69 10.17
CA ALA A 63 -8.28 0.84 8.73
C ALA A 63 -9.27 -0.12 8.06
N LEU A 64 -10.09 0.43 7.16
CA LEU A 64 -10.73 -0.33 6.10
C LEU A 64 -10.00 0.03 4.81
N VAL A 65 -9.39 -0.96 4.18
CA VAL A 65 -8.74 -0.78 2.90
C VAL A 65 -9.66 -1.33 1.83
N VAL A 66 -9.95 -0.51 0.82
CA VAL A 66 -10.94 -0.79 -0.22
C VAL A 66 -10.22 -0.94 -1.55
N GLU A 67 -10.50 -2.04 -2.25
CA GLU A 67 -10.09 -2.27 -3.64
C GLU A 67 -11.11 -1.63 -4.59
N ARG A 68 -10.71 -1.31 -5.83
CA ARG A 68 -11.67 -0.78 -6.82
C ARG A 68 -12.79 -1.78 -7.06
N TYR A 69 -14.01 -1.26 -7.19
CA TYR A 69 -15.25 -2.04 -7.32
C TYR A 69 -15.39 -2.76 -8.68
N ASP A 70 -14.62 -2.39 -9.71
CA ASP A 70 -14.72 -2.96 -11.07
C ASP A 70 -13.34 -3.43 -11.58
N SER A 71 -12.86 -4.58 -11.09
CA SER A 71 -11.72 -5.30 -11.67
C SER A 71 -12.18 -6.36 -12.67
#